data_AF-A0A7W5KF05-F1
#
_entry.id   AF-A0A7W5KF05-F1
#
_cell.length_a   1.000
_cell.length_b   1.000
_cell.length_c   1.000
_cell.angle_alpha   90.00
_cell.angle_beta   90.00
_cell.angle_gamma   90.00
#
_symmetry.space_group_name_H-M   'P 1'
#
loop_
_entity.id
_entity.type
_entity.pdbx_description
1 polymer ?
#
loop_
_entity_poly.entity_id
_entity_poly.type
_entity_poly.pdbx_seq_one_letter_code
_entity_poly.pdbx_strand_id
1 'polypeptide(L)'
;MSSEPLPEPDERGPVIYVGQDLAGHWLVQDGAGKLEGRFTSRGAALSFAHAEREIYHASLEMAVTPLKPLIPFGPVPACERALVRAA
;
A
#
# COMPACT_ATOMS: atom_id res chain seq x y z
N MET A 1 -36.71 -26.59 10.69
CA MET A 1 -36.18 -25.22 10.85
C MET A 1 -34.71 -25.29 10.47
N SER A 2 -34.42 -25.10 9.19
CA SER A 2 -33.06 -25.19 8.66
C SER A 2 -32.35 -23.88 9.01
N SER A 3 -31.40 -23.93 9.93
CA SER A 3 -30.55 -22.79 10.27
C SER A 3 -29.58 -22.57 9.11
N GLU A 4 -29.84 -21.56 8.28
CA GLU A 4 -28.86 -21.12 7.29
C GLU A 4 -27.63 -20.57 8.05
N PRO A 5 -26.42 -21.07 7.78
CA PRO A 5 -25.22 -20.52 8.40
C PRO A 5 -25.03 -19.09 7.87
N LEU A 6 -24.94 -18.14 8.79
CA LEU A 6 -24.52 -16.77 8.49
C LEU A 6 -23.15 -16.84 7.79
N PRO A 7 -22.91 -16.07 6.72
CA PRO A 7 -21.62 -16.08 6.04
C PRO A 7 -20.52 -15.76 7.05
N GLU A 8 -19.51 -16.62 7.12
CA GLU A 8 -18.32 -16.42 7.95
C GLU A 8 -17.72 -15.05 7.65
N PRO A 9 -17.20 -14.34 8.67
CA PRO A 9 -16.71 -12.97 8.51
C PRO A 9 -15.66 -12.95 7.40
N ASP A 10 -15.93 -12.19 6.34
CA ASP A 10 -15.13 -12.00 5.12
C ASP A 10 -13.72 -12.60 5.24
N GLU A 11 -13.51 -13.81 4.72
CA GLU A 11 -12.18 -14.43 4.58
C GLU A 11 -11.23 -13.63 3.67
N ARG A 12 -11.68 -12.46 3.18
CA ARG A 12 -10.89 -11.52 2.42
C ARG A 12 -9.93 -10.85 3.38
N GLY A 13 -8.68 -11.28 3.35
CA GLY A 13 -7.60 -10.60 4.05
C GLY A 13 -7.55 -9.10 3.71
N PRO A 14 -6.82 -8.29 4.50
CA PRO A 14 -6.85 -6.84 4.36
C PRO A 14 -6.45 -6.38 2.95
N VAL A 15 -6.95 -5.22 2.53
CA VAL A 15 -6.49 -4.60 1.28
C VAL A 15 -5.23 -3.80 1.57
N ILE A 16 -4.17 -4.08 0.84
CA ILE A 16 -2.93 -3.32 0.82
C ILE A 16 -2.95 -2.40 -0.40
N TYR A 17 -2.88 -1.09 -0.14
CA TYR A 17 -2.81 -0.05 -1.14
C TYR A 17 -1.37 0.34 -1.42
N VAL A 18 -1.02 0.43 -2.70
CA VAL A 18 0.27 0.94 -3.17
C VAL A 18 0.03 2.19 -4.00
N GLY A 19 0.63 3.32 -3.64
CA GLY A 19 0.38 4.58 -4.31
C GLY A 19 1.42 5.64 -3.98
N GLN A 20 1.33 6.79 -4.63
CA GLN A 20 2.19 7.92 -4.28
C GLN A 20 1.50 8.86 -3.30
N ASP A 21 2.25 9.50 -2.41
CA ASP A 21 1.77 10.67 -1.67
C ASP A 21 1.89 11.96 -2.50
N LEU A 22 1.40 13.08 -1.95
CA LEU A 22 1.50 14.39 -2.61
C LEU A 22 2.94 14.90 -2.78
N ALA A 23 3.90 14.34 -2.03
CA ALA A 23 5.32 14.69 -2.13
C ALA A 23 6.07 13.83 -3.16
N GLY A 24 5.43 12.78 -3.70
CA GLY A 24 5.95 11.85 -4.69
C GLY A 24 6.55 10.57 -4.12
N HIS A 25 6.47 10.33 -2.81
CA HIS A 25 6.90 9.07 -2.20
C HIS A 25 5.96 7.94 -2.55
N TRP A 26 6.50 6.74 -2.71
CA TRP A 26 5.68 5.55 -2.76
C TRP A 26 5.35 5.11 -1.33
N LEU A 27 4.05 4.93 -1.07
CA LEU A 27 3.51 4.41 0.17
C LEU A 27 2.86 3.05 -0.09
N VAL A 28 3.04 2.15 0.87
CA VAL A 28 2.31 0.89 0.99
C VAL A 28 1.56 0.95 2.31
N GLN A 29 0.24 0.91 2.28
CA GLN A 29 -0.60 1.05 3.47
C GLN A 29 -1.74 0.04 3.45
N ASP A 30 -2.17 -0.46 4.60
CA ASP A 30 -3.43 -1.22 4.69
C ASP A 30 -4.63 -0.30 4.97
N GLY A 31 -5.84 -0.79 4.67
CA GLY A 31 -7.07 -0.04 4.95
C GLY A 31 -7.33 0.24 6.45
N ALA A 32 -6.66 -0.47 7.35
CA ALA A 32 -6.81 -0.32 8.80
C ALA A 32 -5.74 0.58 9.45
N GLY A 33 -4.76 1.06 8.68
CA GLY A 33 -3.66 1.88 9.19
C GLY A 33 -2.71 1.16 10.16
N LYS A 34 -2.63 -0.17 10.08
CA LYS A 34 -1.71 -1.00 10.87
C LYS A 34 -0.37 -1.20 10.17
N LEU A 35 -0.34 -0.99 8.87
CA LEU A 35 0.85 -1.15 8.03
C LEU A 35 1.10 0.15 7.27
N GLU A 36 2.35 0.62 7.35
CA GLU A 36 2.87 1.69 6.49
C GLU A 36 4.33 1.40 6.13
N GLY A 37 4.59 1.27 4.83
CA GLY A 37 5.93 1.24 4.26
C GLY A 37 6.12 2.46 3.35
N ARG A 38 7.31 3.07 3.41
CA ARG A 38 7.68 4.21 2.56
C ARG A 38 8.89 3.87 1.70
N PHE A 39 8.79 4.21 0.43
CA PHE A 39 9.76 3.83 -0.58
C PHE A 39 10.05 4.99 -1.52
N THR A 40 11.30 5.07 -1.96
CA THR A 40 11.75 6.03 -2.97
C THR A 40 11.41 5.58 -4.39
N SER A 41 10.96 4.33 -4.58
CA SER A 41 10.62 3.80 -5.92
C SER A 41 9.40 2.90 -5.92
N ARG A 42 8.70 2.88 -7.06
CA ARG A 42 7.54 2.01 -7.32
C ARG A 42 7.89 0.53 -7.19
N GLY A 43 9.06 0.15 -7.71
CA GLY A 43 9.53 -1.24 -7.68
C GLY A 43 9.73 -1.74 -6.26
N ALA A 44 10.41 -0.96 -5.42
CA ALA A 44 10.61 -1.31 -4.02
C ALA A 44 9.27 -1.42 -3.26
N ALA A 45 8.35 -0.47 -3.50
CA ALA A 45 7.02 -0.50 -2.90
C ALA A 45 6.21 -1.74 -3.31
N LEU A 46 6.21 -2.09 -4.60
CA LEU A 46 5.51 -3.28 -5.09
C LEU A 46 6.13 -4.57 -4.56
N SER A 47 7.46 -4.69 -4.55
CA SER A 47 8.13 -5.88 -4.01
C SER A 47 7.78 -6.10 -2.54
N PHE A 48 7.77 -5.02 -1.74
CA PHE A 48 7.34 -5.08 -0.35
C PHE A 48 5.86 -5.48 -0.26
N ALA A 49 4.96 -4.80 -0.98
CA ALA A 49 3.54 -5.09 -0.95
C ALA A 49 3.19 -6.52 -1.37
N HIS A 50 3.94 -7.11 -2.32
CA HIS A 50 3.78 -8.51 -2.71
C HIS A 50 4.16 -9.47 -1.58
N ALA A 51 5.25 -9.21 -0.86
CA ALA A 51 5.63 -10.02 0.30
C ALA A 51 4.58 -9.92 1.42
N GLU A 52 4.11 -8.70 1.73
CA GLU A 52 3.07 -8.49 2.76
C GLU A 52 1.74 -9.14 2.37
N ARG A 53 1.40 -9.11 1.08
CA ARG A 53 0.20 -9.77 0.52
C ARG A 53 0.21 -11.28 0.82
N GLU A 54 1.36 -11.92 0.64
CA GLU A 54 1.52 -13.36 0.89
C GLU A 54 1.44 -13.69 2.39
N ILE A 55 2.02 -12.86 3.25
CA ILE A 55 2.03 -13.05 4.71
C ILE A 55 0.63 -12.87 5.30
N TYR A 56 -0.10 -11.83 4.88
CA TYR A 56 -1.39 -11.46 5.47
C TYR A 56 -2.60 -11.99 4.70
N HIS A 57 -2.38 -12.81 3.66
CA HIS A 57 -3.43 -13.25 2.73
C HIS A 57 -4.26 -12.08 2.18
N ALA A 58 -3.59 -10.96 1.97
CA ALA A 58 -4.19 -9.69 1.57
C ALA A 58 -4.51 -9.64 0.07
N SER A 59 -5.30 -8.64 -0.32
CA SER A 59 -5.35 -8.19 -1.72
C SER A 59 -4.44 -6.97 -1.91
N LEU A 60 -3.99 -6.75 -3.14
CA LEU A 60 -3.13 -5.60 -3.48
C LEU A 60 -3.86 -4.71 -4.49
N GLU A 61 -3.95 -3.43 -4.18
CA GLU A 61 -4.59 -2.43 -5.04
C GLU A 61 -3.67 -1.23 -5.28
N MET A 62 -3.65 -0.73 -6.52
CA MET A 62 -2.97 0.53 -6.84
C MET A 62 -3.90 1.69 -6.49
N ALA A 63 -3.44 2.61 -5.66
CA ALA A 63 -4.23 3.78 -5.29
C ALA A 63 -4.41 4.72 -6.50
N VAL A 64 -5.66 5.08 -6.78
CA VAL A 64 -6.02 6.04 -7.85
C VAL A 64 -5.93 7.49 -7.41
N THR A 65 -5.90 7.72 -6.10
CA THR A 65 -5.69 9.02 -5.46
C THR A 65 -4.41 9.00 -4.62
N PRO A 66 -3.75 10.16 -4.41
CA PRO A 66 -2.57 10.21 -3.57
C PRO A 66 -2.85 9.68 -2.15
N LEU A 67 -1.97 8.80 -1.66
CA LEU A 67 -2.06 8.26 -0.31
C LEU A 67 -1.58 9.30 0.71
N LYS A 68 -2.20 9.31 1.89
CA LYS A 68 -1.82 10.19 2.99
C LYS A 68 -0.94 9.41 3.96
N PRO A 69 0.32 9.82 4.19
CA PRO A 69 1.15 9.16 5.18
C PRO A 69 0.53 9.28 6.57
N LEU A 70 0.51 8.18 7.32
CA LEU A 70 0.08 8.10 8.71
C LEU A 70 1.03 8.89 9.60
N ILE A 71 2.34 8.83 9.29
CA ILE A 71 3.37 9.64 9.92
C ILE A 71 3.71 10.82 9.00
N PRO A 72 3.37 12.08 9.36
CA PRO A 72 3.65 13.24 8.51
C PRO A 72 5.15 13.43 8.25
N PHE A 73 5.50 13.92 7.07
CA PHE A 73 6.88 14.21 6.68
C PHE A 73 7.06 15.60 6.10
N GLY A 74 8.31 16.09 6.18
CA GLY A 74 8.78 17.24 5.41
C GLY A 74 8.89 16.93 3.91
N PRO A 75 8.90 17.95 3.04
CA PRO A 75 8.86 17.78 1.59
C PRO A 75 10.13 17.13 1.02
N VAL A 76 9.98 16.37 -0.08
CA VAL A 76 11.10 15.78 -0.83
C VAL A 76 11.78 16.81 -1.72
N PRO A 77 13.11 16.88 -1.73
CA PRO A 77 13.86 17.60 -2.74
C PRO A 77 13.57 17.05 -4.15
N ALA A 78 13.41 17.93 -5.14
CA ALA A 78 13.06 17.54 -6.51
C ALA A 78 14.03 16.55 -7.18
N CYS A 79 15.30 16.52 -6.75
CA CYS A 79 16.33 15.62 -7.28
C CYS A 79 16.06 14.15 -6.98
N GLU A 80 15.36 13.82 -5.88
CA GLU A 80 15.10 12.43 -5.48
C GLU A 80 13.91 11.83 -6.25
N ARG A 81 13.03 12.68 -6.80
CA ARG A 81 11.90 12.27 -7.66
C ARG A 81 12.33 11.86 -9.08
N ALA A 82 13.52 12.27 -9.51
CA ALA A 82 13.96 12.23 -10.90
C ALA A 82 14.83 11.02 -11.29
N LEU A 83 14.95 9.99 -10.43
CA LEU A 83 15.54 8.70 -10.84
C LEU A 83 14.59 7.93 -11.77
N VAL A 84 14.33 8.53 -12.93
CA VAL A 84 13.73 7.90 -14.10
C VAL A 84 14.81 7.04 -14.73
N ARG A 85 14.53 5.72 -14.82
CA ARG A 85 15.25 4.66 -15.55
C ARG A 85 16.62 5.05 -16.14
N ALA A 86 17.69 4.43 -15.63
CA ALA A 86 18.87 4.17 -16.46
C ALA A 86 18.42 3.38 -17.70
N ALA A 87 18.79 3.89 -18.87
CA ALA A 87 18.50 3.33 -20.20
C ALA A 87 19.25 2.02 -20.45
#